data_AF-A0A522DZA4-F1
#
_entry.id   AF-A0A522DZA4-F1
#
_cell.length_a   1.000
_cell.length_b   1.000
_cell.length_c   1.000
_cell.angle_alpha   90.00
_cell.angle_beta   90.00
_cell.angle_gamma   90.00
#
_symmetry.space_group_name_H-M   'P 1'
#
loop_
_entity.id
_entity.type
_entity.pdbx_description
1 polymer ?
#
loop_
_entity_poly.entity_id
_entity_poly.type
_entity_poly.pdbx_seq_one_letter_code
_entity_poly.pdbx_strand_id
1 'polypeptide(L)'
;QASKIYLGIYGNRKEESNRLVTFWKTDLPLVIRKHQRIILFAFILFVLFIAIGYFSASREETLIRDLFGDDYINRRERDIENGNPFGLYQYGNPVLMFFGLMIHNISVSLRMFAEGLLFGIFTIKDLVLNGMMIGFFEQFYFSKGLGQVSVLTIMIHGTLELSALVLSGTAGIVLGKSYLFPGTISRLASLKQGAKEGVKIMIGIMPVFIMAAFFEGFVTRYYQMPMLFNILILAVSAGFIAWYFVIYPIRIQKKLSFKLSEEE
;
A
#
# COMPACT_ATOMS: atom_id res chain seq x y z
N GLN A 1 -9.03 -45.20 -34.03
CA GLN A 1 -8.01 -44.17 -34.33
C GLN A 1 -8.56 -42.74 -34.33
N ALA A 2 -9.77 -42.48 -34.84
CA ALA A 2 -10.39 -41.13 -34.84
C ALA A 2 -10.59 -40.49 -33.44
N SER A 3 -10.82 -41.29 -32.39
CA SER A 3 -11.00 -40.80 -31.01
C SER A 3 -9.70 -40.23 -30.38
N LYS A 4 -8.53 -40.76 -30.76
CA LYS A 4 -7.22 -40.20 -30.32
C LYS A 4 -6.90 -38.86 -30.99
N ILE A 5 -7.39 -38.66 -32.22
CA ILE A 5 -7.21 -37.39 -32.96
C ILE A 5 -8.13 -36.31 -32.37
N TYR A 6 -9.37 -36.64 -32.02
CA TYR A 6 -10.30 -35.72 -31.34
C TYR A 6 -9.81 -35.31 -29.94
N LEU A 7 -9.22 -36.24 -29.18
CA LEU A 7 -8.61 -35.93 -27.87
C LEU A 7 -7.28 -35.16 -28.00
N GLY A 8 -6.54 -35.34 -29.10
CA GLY A 8 -5.32 -34.58 -29.40
C GLY A 8 -5.57 -33.10 -29.69
N ILE A 9 -6.75 -32.75 -30.22
CA ILE A 9 -7.15 -31.36 -30.48
C ILE A 9 -7.52 -30.62 -29.18
N TYR A 10 -8.03 -31.33 -28.17
CA TYR A 10 -8.30 -30.75 -26.84
C TYR A 10 -7.13 -30.90 -25.85
N GLY A 11 -6.13 -31.71 -26.18
CA GLY A 11 -5.08 -32.17 -25.27
C GLY A 11 -3.78 -31.36 -25.28
N ASN A 12 -3.75 -30.12 -25.78
CA ASN A 12 -2.56 -29.27 -25.68
C ASN A 12 -2.84 -27.78 -25.93
N ARG A 13 -3.69 -27.15 -25.11
CA ARG A 13 -3.42 -25.75 -24.81
C ARG A 13 -2.17 -25.74 -23.95
N LYS A 14 -1.04 -25.35 -24.53
CA LYS A 14 0.18 -25.02 -23.79
C LYS A 14 -0.19 -24.16 -22.56
N GLU A 15 -0.29 -24.77 -21.37
CA GLU A 15 -0.09 -24.05 -20.11
C GLU A 15 1.42 -23.71 -20.00
N GLU A 16 1.97 -22.98 -20.96
CA GLU A 16 3.40 -22.62 -21.01
C GLU A 16 3.62 -21.17 -20.54
N SER A 17 2.86 -20.73 -19.54
CA SER A 17 3.26 -19.59 -18.73
C SER A 17 3.17 -19.99 -17.28
N ASN A 18 4.24 -19.77 -16.52
CA ASN A 18 4.23 -19.93 -15.09
C ASN A 18 3.08 -19.06 -14.54
N ARG A 19 2.04 -19.67 -13.95
CA ARG A 19 0.82 -18.96 -13.51
C ARG A 19 1.14 -17.77 -12.61
N LEU A 20 2.23 -17.88 -11.85
CA LEU A 20 2.79 -16.80 -11.05
C LEU A 20 3.27 -15.65 -11.95
N VAL A 21 4.09 -15.91 -12.96
CA VAL A 21 4.52 -14.86 -13.91
C VAL A 21 3.33 -14.17 -14.57
N THR A 22 2.31 -14.91 -14.97
CA THR A 22 1.11 -14.33 -15.61
C THR A 22 0.29 -13.49 -14.65
N PHE A 23 0.22 -13.86 -13.37
CA PHE A 23 -0.45 -13.06 -12.37
C PHE A 23 0.19 -11.67 -12.24
N TRP A 24 1.51 -11.60 -12.03
CA TRP A 24 2.22 -10.33 -11.80
C TRP A 24 2.42 -9.54 -13.10
N LYS A 25 2.54 -10.21 -14.25
CA LYS A 25 2.70 -9.53 -15.54
C LYS A 25 1.39 -9.05 -16.13
N THR A 26 0.26 -9.72 -15.91
CA THR A 26 -0.98 -9.45 -16.66
C THR A 26 -2.18 -9.28 -15.73
N ASP A 27 -2.50 -10.26 -14.89
CA ASP A 27 -3.75 -10.24 -14.12
C ASP A 27 -3.83 -9.06 -13.14
N LEU A 28 -2.81 -8.91 -12.29
CA LEU A 28 -2.77 -7.85 -11.29
C LEU A 28 -2.79 -6.46 -11.95
N PRO A 29 -1.91 -6.15 -12.93
CA PRO A 29 -1.97 -4.87 -13.64
C PRO A 29 -3.35 -4.57 -14.25
N LEU A 30 -4.04 -5.56 -14.80
CA LEU A 30 -5.38 -5.37 -15.35
C LEU A 30 -6.43 -5.08 -14.26
N VAL A 31 -6.36 -5.76 -13.11
CA VAL A 31 -7.22 -5.45 -11.95
C VAL A 31 -6.96 -4.04 -11.42
N ILE A 32 -5.69 -3.66 -11.29
CA ILE A 32 -5.29 -2.30 -10.89
C ILE A 32 -5.84 -1.28 -11.89
N ARG A 33 -5.69 -1.53 -13.20
CA ARG A 33 -6.21 -0.65 -14.25
C ARG A 33 -7.72 -0.46 -14.15
N LYS A 34 -8.46 -1.55 -13.91
CA LYS A 34 -9.92 -1.54 -13.74
C LYS A 34 -10.35 -0.63 -12.60
N HIS A 35 -9.60 -0.64 -11.49
CA HIS A 35 -9.93 0.11 -10.27
C HIS A 35 -9.14 1.40 -10.07
N GLN A 36 -8.44 1.89 -11.10
CA GLN A 36 -7.59 3.10 -10.99
C GLN A 36 -8.31 4.34 -10.43
N ARG A 37 -9.61 4.52 -10.72
CA ARG A 37 -10.37 5.63 -10.15
C ARG A 37 -10.60 5.49 -8.64
N ILE A 38 -10.77 4.25 -8.15
CA ILE A 38 -10.91 3.96 -6.72
C ILE A 38 -9.55 4.12 -6.04
N ILE A 39 -8.46 3.70 -6.69
CA ILE A 39 -7.09 3.92 -6.19
C ILE A 39 -6.82 5.42 -6.05
N LEU A 40 -7.13 6.20 -7.09
CA LEU A 40 -6.96 7.66 -7.05
C LEU A 40 -7.82 8.29 -5.95
N PHE A 41 -9.06 7.86 -5.78
CA PHE A 41 -9.92 8.31 -4.69
C PHE A 41 -9.31 7.99 -3.32
N ALA A 42 -8.89 6.74 -3.08
CA ALA A 42 -8.26 6.33 -1.83
C ALA A 42 -6.96 7.10 -1.56
N PHE A 43 -6.15 7.33 -2.59
CA PHE A 43 -4.92 8.12 -2.50
C PHE A 43 -5.19 9.58 -2.14
N ILE A 44 -6.12 10.25 -2.84
CA ILE A 44 -6.49 11.64 -2.56
C ILE A 44 -7.05 11.75 -1.14
N LEU A 45 -7.94 10.83 -0.75
CA LEU A 45 -8.49 10.79 0.60
C LEU A 45 -7.38 10.65 1.64
N PHE A 46 -6.45 9.71 1.43
CA PHE A 46 -5.33 9.47 2.33
C PHE A 46 -4.45 10.73 2.49
N VAL A 47 -4.04 11.35 1.38
CA VAL A 47 -3.23 12.58 1.37
C VAL A 47 -3.97 13.76 2.00
N LEU A 48 -5.27 13.89 1.72
CA LEU A 48 -6.11 14.91 2.34
C LEU A 48 -6.10 14.79 3.86
N PHE A 49 -6.23 13.57 4.38
CA PHE A 49 -6.23 13.36 5.84
C PHE A 49 -4.84 13.42 6.48
N ILE A 50 -3.76 13.19 5.72
CA ILE A 50 -2.41 13.60 6.15
C ILE A 50 -2.35 15.11 6.36
N ALA A 51 -2.83 15.90 5.39
CA ALA A 51 -2.82 17.35 5.48
C ALA A 51 -3.71 17.85 6.63
N ILE A 52 -4.93 17.31 6.76
CA ILE A 52 -5.83 17.64 7.89
C ILE A 52 -5.16 17.29 9.21
N GLY A 53 -4.54 16.12 9.33
CA GLY A 53 -3.79 15.72 10.51
C GLY A 53 -2.72 16.75 10.87
N TYR A 54 -1.83 17.03 9.92
CA TYR A 54 -0.75 17.99 10.07
C TYR A 54 -1.23 19.37 10.54
N PHE A 55 -2.24 19.94 9.85
CA PHE A 55 -2.75 21.26 10.20
C PHE A 55 -3.51 21.27 11.53
N SER A 56 -4.20 20.20 11.90
CA SER A 56 -4.90 20.12 13.18
C SER A 56 -3.90 20.11 14.34
N ALA A 57 -2.87 19.27 14.25
CA ALA A 57 -1.78 19.20 15.22
C ALA A 57 -0.96 20.51 15.30
N SER A 58 -0.95 21.32 14.24
CA SER A 58 -0.28 22.63 14.25
C SER A 58 -1.01 23.70 15.06
N ARG A 59 -2.32 23.51 15.30
CA ARG A 59 -3.17 24.43 16.06
C ARG A 59 -3.35 24.01 17.50
N GLU A 60 -3.30 22.70 17.74
CA GLU A 60 -3.54 22.10 19.05
C GLU A 60 -2.55 20.95 19.27
N GLU A 61 -1.48 21.24 20.01
CA GLU A 61 -0.37 20.29 20.25
C GLU A 61 -0.79 19.10 21.13
N THR A 62 -1.83 19.26 21.96
CA THR A 62 -2.40 18.19 22.79
C THR A 62 -2.91 17.02 21.96
N LEU A 63 -3.39 17.24 20.73
CA LEU A 63 -3.87 16.19 19.83
C LEU A 63 -2.80 15.14 19.52
N ILE A 64 -1.52 15.53 19.49
CA ILE A 64 -0.41 14.61 19.25
C ILE A 64 -0.27 13.65 20.45
N ARG A 65 -0.34 14.17 21.67
CA ARG A 65 -0.27 13.38 22.91
C ARG A 65 -1.52 12.53 23.12
N ASP A 66 -2.69 13.03 22.74
CA ASP A 66 -3.94 12.26 22.80
C ASP A 66 -3.91 11.05 21.86
N LEU A 67 -3.28 11.18 20.69
CA LEU A 67 -3.17 10.10 19.71
C LEU A 67 -2.08 9.08 20.09
N PHE A 68 -0.88 9.55 20.41
CA PHE A 68 0.29 8.68 20.61
C PHE A 68 0.56 8.28 22.06
N GLY A 69 -0.03 9.00 23.01
CA GLY A 69 0.22 8.86 24.45
C GLY A 69 1.49 9.58 24.92
N ASP A 70 1.46 10.02 26.18
CA ASP A 70 2.57 10.75 26.80
C ASP A 70 3.87 9.95 26.80
N ASP A 71 3.83 8.65 27.08
CA ASP A 71 5.03 7.80 27.12
C ASP A 71 5.75 7.76 25.76
N TYR A 72 5.01 7.70 24.66
CA TYR A 72 5.57 7.71 23.32
C TYR A 72 6.24 9.04 23.01
N ILE A 73 5.53 10.15 23.27
CA ILE A 73 6.03 11.50 23.00
C ILE A 73 7.23 11.84 23.88
N ASN A 74 7.16 11.56 25.18
CA ASN A 74 8.27 11.76 26.12
C ASN A 74 9.51 10.94 25.73
N ARG A 75 9.33 9.78 25.10
CA ARG A 75 10.46 9.01 24.56
C ARG A 75 11.06 9.69 23.33
N ARG A 76 10.23 10.20 22.41
CA ARG A 76 10.70 10.93 21.22
C ARG A 76 11.39 12.24 21.58
N GLU A 77 10.88 12.98 22.56
CA GLU A 77 11.52 14.21 23.04
C GLU A 77 12.91 13.91 23.64
N ARG A 78 13.04 12.86 24.44
CA ARG A 78 14.36 12.40 24.92
C ARG A 78 15.31 11.97 23.79
N ASP A 79 14.79 11.27 22.77
CA ASP A 79 15.59 10.88 21.60
C ASP A 79 16.13 12.13 20.86
N ILE A 80 15.29 13.17 20.72
CA ILE A 80 15.67 14.47 20.14
C ILE A 80 16.72 15.17 20.99
N GLU A 81 16.52 15.27 22.31
CA GLU A 81 17.46 15.90 23.25
C GLU A 81 18.84 15.23 23.24
N ASN A 82 18.87 13.90 23.07
CA ASN A 82 20.10 13.12 22.95
C ASN A 82 20.76 13.22 21.56
N GLY A 83 20.23 14.05 20.66
CA GLY A 83 20.77 14.24 19.30
C GLY A 83 20.50 13.07 18.34
N ASN A 84 19.57 12.17 18.67
CA ASN A 84 19.20 11.01 17.86
C ASN A 84 17.67 10.90 17.68
N PRO A 85 17.04 11.84 16.95
CA PRO A 85 15.58 11.95 16.87
C PRO A 85 14.86 10.70 16.35
N PHE A 86 15.54 9.88 15.53
CA PHE A 86 15.02 8.63 14.98
C PHE A 86 15.70 7.40 15.59
N GLY A 87 16.24 7.53 16.80
CA GLY A 87 16.90 6.44 17.54
C GLY A 87 15.99 5.24 17.80
N LEU A 88 14.67 5.44 17.78
CA LEU A 88 13.66 4.38 17.92
C LEU A 88 13.89 3.20 16.98
N TYR A 89 14.35 3.47 15.74
CA TYR A 89 14.61 2.43 14.75
C TYR A 89 15.89 1.64 15.07
N GLN A 90 16.83 2.24 15.79
CA GLN A 90 18.13 1.64 16.10
C GLN A 90 18.07 0.67 17.29
N TYR A 91 17.06 0.78 18.14
CA TYR A 91 16.92 -0.09 19.31
C TYR A 91 16.44 -1.50 18.94
N GLY A 92 16.84 -2.48 19.77
CA GLY A 92 16.42 -3.88 19.64
C GLY A 92 17.01 -4.63 18.45
N ASN A 93 16.59 -5.89 18.30
CA ASN A 93 17.08 -6.77 17.25
C ASN A 93 16.41 -6.45 15.89
N PRO A 94 17.18 -6.21 14.81
CA PRO A 94 16.65 -5.83 13.49
C PRO A 94 15.81 -6.92 12.84
N VAL A 95 16.13 -8.19 13.05
CA VAL A 95 15.38 -9.33 12.52
C VAL A 95 14.02 -9.45 13.20
N LEU A 96 13.97 -9.31 14.54
CA LEU A 96 12.71 -9.32 15.27
C LEU A 96 11.83 -8.12 14.90
N MET A 97 12.43 -6.94 14.73
CA MET A 97 11.75 -5.74 14.27
C MET A 97 11.16 -5.94 12.86
N PHE A 98 11.95 -6.47 11.91
CA PHE A 98 11.50 -6.80 10.57
C PHE A 98 10.25 -7.71 10.57
N PHE A 99 10.30 -8.84 11.29
CA PHE A 99 9.15 -9.74 11.36
C PHE A 99 7.95 -9.11 12.05
N GLY A 100 8.17 -8.36 13.14
CA GLY A 100 7.12 -7.67 13.86
C GLY A 100 6.37 -6.66 13.00
N LEU A 101 7.10 -5.78 12.30
CA LEU A 101 6.54 -4.78 11.39
C LEU A 101 5.87 -5.41 10.18
N MET A 102 6.48 -6.45 9.60
CA MET A 102 5.89 -7.20 8.50
C MET A 102 4.53 -7.80 8.89
N ILE A 103 4.46 -8.49 10.02
CA ILE A 103 3.22 -9.12 10.50
C ILE A 103 2.19 -8.03 10.84
N HIS A 104 2.60 -6.95 11.50
CA HIS A 104 1.72 -5.85 11.85
C HIS A 104 1.07 -5.25 10.60
N ASN A 105 1.87 -4.84 9.61
CA ASN A 105 1.36 -4.17 8.41
C ASN A 105 0.51 -5.08 7.53
N ILE A 106 0.88 -6.36 7.41
CA ILE A 106 0.04 -7.36 6.75
C ILE A 106 -1.29 -7.53 7.50
N SER A 107 -1.27 -7.61 8.83
CA SER A 107 -2.49 -7.78 9.64
C SER A 107 -3.43 -6.59 9.52
N VAL A 108 -2.89 -5.36 9.60
CA VAL A 108 -3.65 -4.12 9.39
C VAL A 108 -4.25 -4.12 7.98
N SER A 109 -3.47 -4.47 6.95
CA SER A 109 -3.94 -4.49 5.57
C SER A 109 -5.08 -5.50 5.32
N LEU A 110 -4.97 -6.70 5.92
CA LEU A 110 -5.98 -7.74 5.82
C LEU A 110 -7.26 -7.35 6.57
N ARG A 111 -7.12 -6.73 7.75
CA ARG A 111 -8.26 -6.19 8.51
C ARG A 111 -8.98 -5.11 7.70
N MET A 112 -8.24 -4.13 7.17
CA MET A 112 -8.81 -3.07 6.31
C MET A 112 -9.55 -3.63 5.09
N PHE A 113 -9.01 -4.68 4.46
CA PHE A 113 -9.68 -5.36 3.36
C PHE A 113 -10.97 -6.06 3.81
N ALA A 114 -10.91 -6.83 4.91
CA ALA A 114 -12.05 -7.56 5.45
C ALA A 114 -13.19 -6.63 5.91
N GLU A 115 -12.84 -5.50 6.50
CA GLU A 115 -13.76 -4.42 6.88
C GLU A 115 -14.52 -3.83 5.67
N GLY A 116 -14.02 -4.05 4.45
CA GLY A 116 -14.72 -3.75 3.22
C GLY A 116 -16.09 -4.42 3.11
N LEU A 117 -16.29 -5.58 3.76
CA LEU A 117 -17.59 -6.25 3.83
C LEU A 117 -18.67 -5.39 4.48
N LEU A 118 -18.28 -4.48 5.38
CA LEU A 118 -19.16 -3.50 6.02
C LEU A 118 -19.31 -2.25 5.13
N PHE A 119 -19.64 -2.49 3.86
CA PHE A 119 -19.91 -1.47 2.84
C PHE A 119 -18.73 -0.52 2.52
N GLY A 120 -17.51 -0.88 2.90
CA GLY A 120 -16.31 -0.06 2.72
C GLY A 120 -16.18 1.13 3.69
N ILE A 121 -17.13 1.31 4.61
CA ILE A 121 -17.14 2.45 5.54
C ILE A 121 -15.96 2.35 6.52
N PHE A 122 -15.74 1.17 7.08
CA PHE A 122 -14.66 0.92 8.03
C PHE A 122 -13.28 0.96 7.34
N THR A 123 -13.18 0.46 6.11
CA THR A 123 -11.96 0.64 5.29
C THR A 123 -11.63 2.11 5.04
N ILE A 124 -12.64 2.94 4.74
CA ILE A 124 -12.47 4.40 4.56
C ILE A 124 -12.05 5.05 5.88
N LYS A 125 -12.69 4.69 7.00
CA LYS A 125 -12.31 5.16 8.34
C LYS A 125 -10.84 4.83 8.64
N ASP A 126 -10.40 3.61 8.34
CA ASP A 126 -9.01 3.22 8.57
C ASP A 126 -8.02 3.99 7.70
N LEU A 127 -8.33 4.25 6.42
CA LEU A 127 -7.52 5.13 5.57
C LEU A 127 -7.43 6.55 6.17
N VAL A 128 -8.54 7.09 6.65
CA VAL A 128 -8.60 8.40 7.30
C VAL A 128 -7.73 8.44 8.54
N LEU A 129 -7.89 7.47 9.45
CA LEU A 129 -7.15 7.42 10.71
C LEU A 129 -5.63 7.26 10.48
N ASN A 130 -5.23 6.38 9.57
CA ASN A 130 -3.82 6.21 9.23
C ASN A 130 -3.25 7.48 8.57
N GLY A 131 -4.02 8.14 7.69
CA GLY A 131 -3.61 9.41 7.08
C GLY A 131 -3.37 10.49 8.13
N MET A 132 -4.34 10.70 9.03
CA MET A 132 -4.19 11.67 10.12
C MET A 132 -3.01 11.38 11.03
N MET A 133 -2.78 10.10 11.35
CA MET A 133 -1.66 9.67 12.20
C MET A 133 -0.31 10.08 11.60
N ILE A 134 -0.11 9.89 10.29
CA ILE A 134 1.10 10.37 9.60
C ILE A 134 1.20 11.90 9.64
N GLY A 135 0.08 12.61 9.46
CA GLY A 135 0.04 14.06 9.58
C GLY A 135 0.47 14.57 10.96
N PHE A 136 -0.02 13.94 12.03
CA PHE A 136 0.36 14.28 13.41
C PHE A 136 1.83 13.98 13.67
N PHE A 137 2.31 12.82 13.20
CA PHE A 137 3.71 12.43 13.33
C PHE A 137 4.63 13.45 12.65
N GLU A 138 4.34 13.83 11.40
CA GLU A 138 5.16 14.83 10.71
C GLU A 138 5.09 16.19 11.41
N GLN A 139 3.91 16.63 11.81
CA GLN A 139 3.78 17.92 12.50
C GLN A 139 4.60 17.98 13.80
N PHE A 140 4.68 16.87 14.54
CA PHE A 140 5.54 16.77 15.72
C PHE A 140 7.01 17.06 15.39
N TYR A 141 7.58 16.50 14.31
CA TYR A 141 8.97 16.78 13.96
C TYR A 141 9.15 18.15 13.30
N PHE A 142 8.17 18.63 12.53
CA PHE A 142 8.20 19.98 11.95
C PHE A 142 8.23 21.06 13.03
N SER A 143 7.46 20.93 14.11
CA SER A 143 7.44 21.90 15.21
C SER A 143 8.77 21.95 15.97
N LYS A 144 9.56 20.87 15.95
CA LYS A 144 10.90 20.79 16.55
C LYS A 144 12.04 21.11 15.57
N GLY A 145 11.74 21.60 14.37
CA GLY A 145 12.75 21.93 13.34
C GLY A 145 13.37 20.74 12.62
N LEU A 146 12.79 19.54 12.76
CA LEU A 146 13.30 18.27 12.22
C LEU A 146 12.48 17.72 11.04
N GLY A 147 11.53 18.50 10.51
CA GLY A 147 10.58 18.05 9.48
C GLY A 147 11.23 17.47 8.22
N GLN A 148 12.28 18.11 7.69
CA GLN A 148 12.97 17.59 6.50
C GLN A 148 13.62 16.22 6.75
N VAL A 149 14.25 16.05 7.92
CA VAL A 149 14.90 14.79 8.30
C VAL A 149 13.85 13.71 8.54
N SER A 150 12.72 14.08 9.15
CA SER A 150 11.55 13.21 9.35
C SER A 150 11.03 12.64 8.04
N VAL A 151 10.65 13.51 7.11
CA VAL A 151 10.11 13.10 5.81
C VAL A 151 11.09 12.18 5.08
N LEU A 152 12.38 12.54 5.04
CA LEU A 152 13.38 11.71 4.36
C LEU A 152 13.57 10.36 5.04
N THR A 153 13.55 10.30 6.37
CA THR A 153 13.75 9.07 7.14
C THR A 153 12.56 8.13 7.01
N ILE A 154 11.33 8.63 7.19
CA ILE A 154 10.12 7.83 7.06
C ILE A 154 9.99 7.31 5.63
N MET A 155 10.20 8.17 4.62
CA MET A 155 9.92 7.80 3.24
C MET A 155 10.87 6.74 2.67
N ILE A 156 11.96 6.37 3.36
CA ILE A 156 12.79 5.20 3.04
C ILE A 156 11.93 3.94 2.94
N HIS A 157 11.13 3.63 3.96
CA HIS A 157 10.20 2.50 3.99
C HIS A 157 8.76 2.93 3.66
N GLY A 158 8.37 4.11 4.13
CA GLY A 158 7.03 4.68 4.01
C GLY A 158 6.53 4.81 2.56
N THR A 159 7.42 5.03 1.59
CA THR A 159 7.01 5.07 0.18
C THR A 159 6.32 3.77 -0.26
N LEU A 160 6.88 2.62 0.14
CA LEU A 160 6.33 1.30 -0.19
C LEU A 160 5.14 0.98 0.70
N GLU A 161 5.27 1.22 2.00
CA GLU A 161 4.24 0.91 3.00
C GLU A 161 2.95 1.70 2.79
N LEU A 162 3.03 3.03 2.68
CA LEU A 162 1.87 3.90 2.54
C LEU A 162 1.17 3.64 1.19
N SER A 163 1.92 3.35 0.14
CA SER A 163 1.37 2.94 -1.16
C SER A 163 0.61 1.61 -1.07
N ALA A 164 1.19 0.62 -0.38
CA ALA A 164 0.55 -0.67 -0.16
C ALA A 164 -0.69 -0.53 0.74
N LEU A 165 -0.66 0.36 1.74
CA LEU A 165 -1.81 0.67 2.59
C LEU A 165 -2.98 1.27 1.78
N VAL A 166 -2.70 2.25 0.90
CA VAL A 166 -3.71 2.83 0.00
C VAL A 166 -4.31 1.78 -0.95
N LEU A 167 -3.49 0.87 -1.48
CA LEU A 167 -3.97 -0.25 -2.30
C LEU A 167 -4.80 -1.26 -1.49
N SER A 168 -4.45 -1.50 -0.22
CA SER A 168 -5.25 -2.32 0.70
C SER A 168 -6.61 -1.70 0.95
N GLY A 169 -6.64 -0.39 1.21
CA GLY A 169 -7.86 0.39 1.34
C GLY A 169 -8.71 0.36 0.06
N THR A 170 -8.06 0.43 -1.11
CA THR A 170 -8.74 0.25 -2.41
C THR A 170 -9.40 -1.12 -2.48
N ALA A 171 -8.71 -2.20 -2.10
CA ALA A 171 -9.26 -3.55 -2.13
C ALA A 171 -10.51 -3.67 -1.24
N GLY A 172 -10.50 -3.08 -0.04
CA GLY A 172 -11.67 -3.06 0.84
C GLY A 172 -12.83 -2.21 0.29
N ILE A 173 -12.53 -1.05 -0.31
CA ILE A 173 -13.55 -0.22 -0.98
C ILE A 173 -14.16 -0.96 -2.18
N VAL A 174 -13.35 -1.68 -2.97
CA VAL A 174 -13.83 -2.52 -4.09
C VAL A 174 -14.78 -3.59 -3.57
N LEU A 175 -14.44 -4.26 -2.46
CA LEU A 175 -15.28 -5.28 -1.84
C LEU A 175 -16.64 -4.71 -1.41
N GLY A 176 -16.65 -3.59 -0.68
CA GLY A 176 -17.87 -2.93 -0.23
C GLY A 176 -18.72 -2.38 -1.38
N LYS A 177 -18.08 -1.72 -2.34
CA LYS A 177 -18.74 -1.19 -3.54
C LYS A 177 -19.42 -2.29 -4.34
N SER A 178 -18.78 -3.45 -4.49
CA SER A 178 -19.34 -4.58 -5.23
C SER A 178 -20.68 -5.06 -4.67
N TYR A 179 -20.87 -5.02 -3.34
CA TYR A 179 -22.16 -5.36 -2.75
C TYR A 179 -23.20 -4.25 -2.91
N LEU A 180 -22.80 -2.98 -2.71
CA LEU A 180 -23.69 -1.82 -2.77
C LEU A 180 -24.20 -1.54 -4.19
N PHE A 181 -23.31 -1.68 -5.18
CA PHE A 181 -23.56 -1.30 -6.58
C PHE A 181 -23.28 -2.48 -7.52
N PRO A 182 -24.16 -3.51 -7.54
CA PRO A 182 -23.92 -4.74 -8.29
C PRO A 182 -24.15 -4.60 -9.80
N GLY A 183 -24.67 -3.46 -10.27
CA GLY A 183 -25.02 -3.26 -11.68
C GLY A 183 -26.15 -4.19 -12.10
N THR A 184 -25.91 -5.01 -13.12
CA THR A 184 -26.91 -5.91 -13.73
C THR A 184 -26.88 -7.34 -13.18
N ILE A 185 -25.91 -7.70 -12.34
CA ILE A 185 -25.79 -9.03 -11.74
C ILE A 185 -26.33 -9.04 -10.30
N SER A 186 -26.53 -10.23 -9.72
CA SER A 186 -26.99 -10.34 -8.32
C SER A 186 -25.92 -9.82 -7.34
N ARG A 187 -26.36 -9.30 -6.19
CA ARG A 187 -25.47 -8.78 -5.14
C ARG A 187 -24.39 -9.78 -4.72
N LEU A 188 -24.77 -11.04 -4.55
CA LEU A 188 -23.83 -12.10 -4.15
C LEU A 188 -22.82 -12.42 -5.27
N ALA A 189 -23.25 -12.42 -6.53
CA ALA A 189 -22.34 -12.62 -7.66
C ALA A 189 -21.35 -11.45 -7.79
N SER A 190 -21.84 -10.20 -7.65
CA SER A 190 -20.98 -9.01 -7.66
C SER A 190 -20.00 -9.01 -6.49
N LEU A 191 -20.45 -9.37 -5.29
CA LEU A 191 -19.58 -9.50 -4.12
C LEU A 191 -18.47 -10.54 -4.34
N LYS A 192 -18.79 -11.72 -4.90
CA LYS A 192 -17.79 -12.73 -5.24
C LYS A 192 -16.75 -12.20 -6.24
N GLN A 193 -17.18 -11.43 -7.23
CA GLN A 193 -16.27 -10.79 -8.18
C GLN A 193 -15.38 -9.74 -7.50
N GLY A 194 -15.96 -8.87 -6.67
CA GLY A 194 -15.23 -7.87 -5.89
C GLY A 194 -14.22 -8.48 -4.95
N ALA A 195 -14.59 -9.56 -4.25
CA ALA A 195 -13.69 -10.31 -3.39
C ALA A 195 -12.52 -10.93 -4.16
N LYS A 196 -12.79 -11.55 -5.32
CA LYS A 196 -11.73 -12.11 -6.18
C LYS A 196 -10.74 -11.03 -6.62
N GLU A 197 -11.24 -9.86 -7.03
CA GLU A 197 -10.40 -8.74 -7.48
C GLU A 197 -9.63 -8.12 -6.31
N GLY A 198 -10.27 -7.93 -5.16
CA GLY A 198 -9.61 -7.44 -3.93
C GLY A 198 -8.51 -8.39 -3.46
N VAL A 199 -8.74 -9.70 -3.44
CA VAL A 199 -7.72 -10.70 -3.09
C VAL A 199 -6.52 -10.64 -4.05
N LYS A 200 -6.74 -10.43 -5.36
CA LYS A 200 -5.64 -10.22 -6.30
C LYS A 200 -4.79 -9.00 -5.93
N ILE A 201 -5.42 -7.88 -5.56
CA ILE A 201 -4.71 -6.68 -5.09
C ILE A 201 -3.90 -7.02 -3.82
N MET A 202 -4.53 -7.66 -2.83
CA MET A 202 -3.89 -8.03 -1.55
C MET A 202 -2.66 -8.93 -1.76
N ILE A 203 -2.77 -9.98 -2.60
CA ILE A 203 -1.63 -10.85 -2.93
C ILE A 203 -0.52 -10.04 -3.63
N GLY A 204 -0.90 -9.10 -4.50
CA GLY A 204 0.02 -8.25 -5.23
C GLY A 204 0.88 -7.34 -4.35
N ILE A 205 0.31 -6.84 -3.26
CA ILE A 205 1.00 -5.91 -2.34
C ILE A 205 1.74 -6.59 -1.21
N MET A 206 1.52 -7.88 -0.93
CA MET A 206 2.25 -8.60 0.13
C MET A 206 3.78 -8.50 -0.02
N PRO A 207 4.39 -8.73 -1.20
CA PRO A 207 5.84 -8.53 -1.38
C PRO A 207 6.29 -7.08 -1.13
N VAL A 208 5.40 -6.11 -1.37
CA VAL A 208 5.69 -4.69 -1.14
C VAL A 208 5.76 -4.38 0.35
N PHE A 209 4.84 -4.91 1.16
CA PHE A 209 4.90 -4.80 2.63
C PHE A 209 6.12 -5.49 3.22
N ILE A 210 6.49 -6.67 2.71
CA ILE A 210 7.70 -7.39 3.14
C ILE A 210 8.93 -6.52 2.86
N MET A 211 9.02 -5.91 1.67
CA MET A 211 10.12 -5.02 1.33
C MET A 211 10.14 -3.75 2.19
N ALA A 212 8.97 -3.17 2.47
CA ALA A 212 8.87 -2.00 3.33
C ALA A 212 9.36 -2.30 4.75
N ALA A 213 8.90 -3.41 5.35
CA ALA A 213 9.37 -3.85 6.66
C ALA A 213 10.87 -4.17 6.67
N PHE A 214 11.42 -4.68 5.57
CA PHE A 214 12.86 -4.89 5.43
C PHE A 214 13.62 -3.56 5.46
N PHE A 215 13.14 -2.55 4.72
CA PHE A 215 13.71 -1.21 4.77
C PHE A 215 13.59 -0.57 6.15
N GLU A 216 12.49 -0.76 6.86
CA GLU A 216 12.35 -0.23 8.21
C GLU A 216 13.30 -0.92 9.20
N GLY A 217 13.28 -2.26 9.22
CA GLY A 217 14.06 -3.07 10.15
C GLY A 217 15.58 -2.99 9.94
N PHE A 218 16.05 -2.87 8.69
CA PHE A 218 17.48 -2.94 8.36
C PHE A 218 18.08 -1.65 7.81
N VAL A 219 17.32 -0.84 7.07
CA VAL A 219 17.88 0.33 6.35
C VAL A 219 17.64 1.64 7.10
N THR A 220 16.42 1.84 7.62
CA THR A 220 15.99 3.08 8.28
C THR A 220 16.80 3.36 9.55
N ARG A 221 17.37 2.32 10.17
CA ARG A 221 18.34 2.44 11.28
C ARG A 221 19.55 3.32 10.92
N TYR A 222 19.91 3.36 9.64
CA TYR A 222 21.01 4.15 9.10
C TYR A 222 20.51 5.46 8.46
N TYR A 223 19.44 6.08 8.99
CA TYR A 223 18.88 7.32 8.42
C TYR A 223 19.89 8.47 8.26
N GLN A 224 20.95 8.48 9.09
CA GLN A 224 22.08 9.42 9.02
C GLN A 224 23.06 9.14 7.88
N MET A 225 22.79 8.15 7.02
CA MET A 225 23.60 7.88 5.82
C MET A 225 23.63 9.11 4.89
N PRO A 226 24.65 9.23 4.02
CA PRO A 226 24.72 10.34 3.07
C PRO A 226 23.42 10.53 2.30
N MET A 227 22.96 11.78 2.21
CA MET A 227 21.66 12.15 1.64
C MET A 227 21.40 11.54 0.25
N LEU A 228 22.45 11.34 -0.55
CA LEU A 228 22.38 10.67 -1.84
C LEU A 228 21.75 9.28 -1.75
N PHE A 229 22.12 8.47 -0.76
CA PHE A 229 21.55 7.12 -0.59
C PHE A 229 20.08 7.17 -0.20
N ASN A 230 19.68 8.08 0.70
CA ASN A 230 18.27 8.31 1.06
C ASN A 230 17.45 8.66 -0.20
N ILE A 231 17.94 9.60 -1.00
CA ILE A 231 17.26 10.05 -2.24
C ILE A 231 17.19 8.91 -3.26
N LEU A 232 18.26 8.12 -3.44
CA LEU A 232 18.26 7.01 -4.39
C LEU A 232 17.24 5.94 -4.02
N ILE A 233 17.18 5.55 -2.74
CA ILE A 233 16.20 4.56 -2.27
C ILE A 233 14.78 5.09 -2.47
N LEU A 234 14.54 6.34 -2.10
CA LEU A 234 13.26 7.01 -2.30
C LEU A 234 12.86 7.04 -3.79
N ALA A 235 13.77 7.46 -4.67
CA ALA A 235 13.52 7.57 -6.10
C ALA A 235 13.24 6.20 -6.74
N VAL A 236 13.98 5.16 -6.35
CA VAL A 236 13.76 3.79 -6.84
C VAL A 236 12.42 3.24 -6.36
N SER A 237 12.09 3.39 -5.08
CA SER A 237 10.81 2.95 -4.51
C SER A 237 9.63 3.68 -5.14
N ALA A 238 9.69 5.01 -5.22
CA ALA A 238 8.64 5.82 -5.83
C ALA A 238 8.50 5.53 -7.33
N GLY A 239 9.63 5.38 -8.03
CA GLY A 239 9.67 4.99 -9.44
C GLY A 239 9.05 3.61 -9.66
N PHE A 240 9.33 2.64 -8.80
CA PHE A 240 8.71 1.31 -8.82
C PHE A 240 7.19 1.40 -8.65
N ILE A 241 6.70 2.12 -7.64
CA ILE A 241 5.26 2.27 -7.39
C ILE A 241 4.57 2.95 -8.57
N ALA A 242 5.08 4.09 -9.03
CA ALA A 242 4.52 4.82 -10.16
C ALA A 242 4.54 3.98 -11.44
N TRP A 243 5.64 3.29 -11.71
CA TRP A 243 5.75 2.44 -12.88
C TRP A 243 4.78 1.26 -12.81
N TYR A 244 4.82 0.47 -11.74
CA TYR A 244 4.12 -0.81 -11.67
C TYR A 244 2.62 -0.68 -11.39
N PHE A 245 2.20 0.29 -10.57
CA PHE A 245 0.78 0.45 -10.20
C PHE A 245 0.05 1.53 -11.01
N VAL A 246 0.75 2.39 -11.75
CA VAL A 246 0.12 3.43 -12.58
C VAL A 246 0.41 3.23 -14.06
N ILE A 247 1.68 3.28 -14.48
CA ILE A 247 2.05 3.33 -15.91
C ILE A 247 1.87 1.97 -16.59
N TYR A 248 2.37 0.90 -16.00
CA TYR A 248 2.34 -0.45 -16.56
C TYR A 248 0.91 -1.00 -16.79
N PRO A 249 -0.04 -0.85 -15.84
CA PRO A 249 -1.46 -1.16 -16.04
C PRO A 249 -2.08 -0.49 -17.27
N ILE A 250 -1.74 0.79 -17.51
CA ILE A 250 -2.23 1.55 -18.67
C ILE A 250 -1.63 1.00 -19.95
N ARG A 251 -0.33 0.72 -19.97
CA ARG A 251 0.36 0.18 -21.15
C ARG A 251 -0.18 -1.20 -21.55
N ILE A 252 -0.41 -2.08 -20.58
CA ILE A 252 -0.94 -3.42 -20.85
C ILE A 252 -2.34 -3.38 -21.42
N GLN A 253 -3.23 -2.57 -20.84
CA GLN A 253 -4.58 -2.44 -21.35
C GLN A 253 -4.59 -1.96 -22.81
N LYS A 254 -3.78 -0.92 -23.13
CA LYS A 254 -3.66 -0.41 -24.51
C LYS A 254 -3.12 -1.45 -25.47
N LYS A 255 -2.11 -2.22 -25.05
CA LYS A 255 -1.52 -3.29 -25.87
C LYS A 255 -2.53 -4.40 -26.16
N LEU A 256 -3.34 -4.80 -25.18
CA LEU A 256 -4.35 -5.84 -25.35
C LEU A 256 -5.53 -5.35 -26.18
N SER A 257 -5.98 -4.10 -26.01
CA SER A 257 -7.05 -3.54 -26.84
C SER A 257 -6.63 -3.42 -28.31
N PHE A 258 -5.38 -3.03 -28.57
CA PHE A 258 -4.85 -2.94 -29.93
C PHE A 258 -4.79 -4.30 -30.63
N LYS A 259 -4.37 -5.36 -29.92
CA LYS A 259 -4.36 -6.72 -30.48
C LYS A 259 -5.76 -7.23 -30.82
N LEU A 260 -6.74 -6.98 -29.95
CA LEU A 260 -8.13 -7.37 -30.20
C LEU A 260 -8.69 -6.69 -31.45
N SER A 261 -8.34 -5.42 -31.70
CA SER A 261 -8.75 -4.71 -32.92
C SER A 261 -8.02 -5.14 -34.20
N GLU A 262 -6.87 -5.82 -34.10
CA GLU A 262 -6.19 -6.41 -35.28
C GLU A 262 -6.74 -7.80 -35.63
N GLU A 263 -7.41 -8.46 -34.69
CA GLU A 263 -8.00 -9.80 -34.85
C GLU A 263 -9.47 -9.76 -35.31
N GLU A 264 -10.13 -8.59 -35.25
CA GLU A 264 -11.49 -8.30 -35.74
C GLU A 264 -11.50 -7.78 -37.19
#